data_AF-A0A928CEN7-F1
#
_entry.id   AF-A0A928CEN7-F1
#
_cell.length_a   1.000
_cell.length_b   1.000
_cell.length_c   1.000
_cell.angle_alpha   90.00
_cell.angle_beta   90.00
_cell.angle_gamma   90.00
#
_symmetry.space_group_name_H-M   'P 1'
#
loop_
_entity.id
_entity.type
_entity.pdbx_description
1 polymer ?
#
loop_
_entity_poly.entity_id
_entity_poly.type
_entity_poly.pdbx_seq_one_letter_code
_entity_poly.pdbx_strand_id
1 'polypeptide(L)'
;MEKLTTTMKEAIKDRIDNITKIAKDYKNIIDHDYQFIDGAEESTFYFKFNRAIKSELVKIENILDDINHVRNYIEIGPDFIDWADYYFQNNFNKIINREEAFESYKHSLPYNRYASLNIRIFIKKVKLWCQIKGHTYNPEEIMKLRSETERKRNEIRWKDEDIIGNTVSVYGFYIGNKEEDNQ
;
A
#
# COMPACT_ATOMS: atom_id res chain seq x y z
N MET A 1 16.14 -9.16 8.55
CA MET A 1 15.90 -8.70 7.17
C MET A 1 16.14 -9.81 6.18
N GLU A 2 17.39 -10.15 5.85
CA GLU A 2 17.71 -11.23 4.90
C GLU A 2 17.06 -12.56 5.29
N LYS A 3 17.15 -12.94 6.58
CA LYS A 3 16.46 -14.12 7.11
C LYS A 3 14.93 -14.09 6.93
N LEU A 4 14.28 -12.95 7.13
CA LEU A 4 12.82 -12.82 7.00
C LEU A 4 12.39 -12.95 5.54
N THR A 5 13.12 -12.29 4.63
CA THR A 5 12.88 -12.39 3.19
C THR A 5 13.16 -13.80 2.67
N THR A 6 14.17 -14.50 3.19
CA THR A 6 14.44 -15.90 2.86
C THR A 6 13.29 -16.81 3.31
N THR A 7 12.83 -16.69 4.57
CA THR A 7 11.70 -17.48 5.08
C THR A 7 10.42 -17.25 4.28
N MET A 8 10.12 -16.01 3.89
CA MET A 8 8.94 -15.71 3.07
C MET A 8 9.06 -16.27 1.64
N LYS A 9 10.26 -16.24 1.05
CA LYS A 9 10.53 -16.86 -0.27
C LYS A 9 10.38 -18.38 -0.23
N GLU A 10 10.87 -19.02 0.83
CA GLU A 10 10.69 -20.46 1.06
C GLU A 10 9.20 -20.81 1.21
N ALA A 11 8.46 -20.01 1.99
CA ALA A 11 7.01 -20.19 2.12
C ALA A 11 6.26 -20.06 0.79
N ILE A 12 6.62 -19.11 -0.08
CA ILE A 12 6.03 -19.00 -1.42
C ILE A 12 6.36 -20.24 -2.26
N LYS A 13 7.62 -20.71 -2.21
CA LYS A 13 8.05 -21.90 -2.93
C LYS A 13 7.25 -23.13 -2.50
N ASP A 14 7.07 -23.35 -1.20
CA ASP A 14 6.28 -24.48 -0.68
C ASP A 14 4.83 -24.44 -1.18
N ARG A 15 4.24 -23.25 -1.32
CA ARG A 15 2.88 -23.08 -1.87
C ARG A 15 2.82 -23.40 -3.36
N ILE A 16 3.82 -22.99 -4.13
CA ILE A 16 3.94 -23.34 -5.56
C ILE A 16 4.12 -24.86 -5.73
N ASP A 17 4.92 -25.49 -4.87
CA ASP A 17 5.12 -26.94 -4.89
C ASP A 17 3.81 -27.68 -4.56
N ASN A 18 3.01 -27.17 -3.62
CA ASN A 18 1.67 -27.70 -3.33
C ASN A 18 0.71 -27.56 -4.52
N ILE A 19 0.68 -26.41 -5.19
CA ILE A 19 -0.11 -26.21 -6.42
C ILE A 19 0.31 -27.20 -7.50
N THR A 20 1.63 -27.37 -7.68
CA THR A 20 2.20 -28.31 -8.67
C THR A 20 1.81 -29.75 -8.34
N LYS A 21 1.81 -30.12 -7.05
CA LYS A 21 1.34 -31.44 -6.60
C LYS A 21 -0.14 -31.64 -6.89
N ILE A 22 -1.00 -30.69 -6.53
CA ILE A 22 -2.45 -30.76 -6.80
C ILE A 22 -2.70 -30.94 -8.31
N ALA A 23 -1.97 -30.22 -9.16
CA ALA A 23 -2.07 -30.36 -10.61
C ALA A 23 -1.61 -31.73 -11.14
N LYS A 24 -0.55 -32.32 -10.55
CA LYS A 24 -0.07 -33.67 -10.91
C LYS A 24 -1.05 -34.75 -10.46
N ASP A 25 -1.56 -34.66 -9.23
CA ASP A 25 -2.56 -35.59 -8.71
C ASP A 25 -3.82 -35.56 -9.58
N TYR A 26 -4.23 -34.36 -10.03
CA TYR A 26 -5.32 -34.17 -10.98
C TYR A 26 -5.05 -34.83 -12.33
N LYS A 27 -3.87 -34.61 -12.92
CA LYS A 27 -3.47 -35.23 -14.20
C LYS A 27 -3.51 -36.76 -14.11
N ASN A 28 -3.01 -37.33 -13.01
CA ASN A 28 -2.99 -38.78 -12.82
C ASN A 28 -4.41 -39.37 -12.76
N ILE A 29 -5.35 -38.71 -12.08
CA ILE A 29 -6.76 -39.13 -12.04
C ILE A 29 -7.38 -39.08 -13.44
N ILE A 30 -7.07 -38.05 -14.23
CA ILE A 30 -7.50 -37.98 -15.63
C ILE A 30 -6.90 -39.11 -16.47
N ASP A 31 -5.60 -39.37 -16.33
CA ASP A 31 -4.92 -40.34 -17.18
C ASP A 31 -5.28 -41.80 -16.83
N HIS A 32 -5.77 -42.09 -15.61
CA HIS A 32 -5.97 -43.45 -15.11
C HIS A 32 -7.43 -43.83 -14.76
N ASP A 33 -8.30 -42.88 -14.40
CA ASP A 33 -9.66 -43.15 -13.89
C ASP A 33 -10.80 -42.54 -14.74
N TYR A 34 -10.49 -41.87 -15.86
CA TYR A 34 -11.51 -41.17 -16.69
C TYR A 34 -12.56 -42.07 -17.36
N GLN A 35 -12.54 -43.38 -17.12
CA GLN A 35 -13.48 -44.29 -17.77
C GLN A 35 -14.88 -44.28 -17.16
N PHE A 36 -15.13 -43.73 -15.96
CA PHE A 36 -16.47 -43.75 -15.35
C PHE A 36 -16.71 -42.58 -14.39
N ILE A 37 -17.03 -41.39 -14.90
CA ILE A 37 -17.52 -40.29 -14.08
C ILE A 37 -18.82 -39.76 -14.67
N ASP A 38 -19.92 -39.89 -13.92
CA ASP A 38 -21.21 -39.26 -14.26
C ASP A 38 -21.08 -37.73 -14.20
N GLY A 39 -21.85 -36.97 -14.99
CA GLY A 39 -21.63 -35.51 -15.15
C GLY A 39 -21.71 -34.69 -13.84
N ALA A 40 -22.41 -35.21 -12.83
CA ALA A 40 -22.48 -34.63 -11.48
C ALA A 40 -21.19 -34.85 -10.66
N GLU A 41 -20.51 -35.97 -10.84
CA GLU A 41 -19.23 -36.27 -10.18
C GLU A 41 -18.09 -35.48 -10.82
N GLU A 42 -18.12 -35.30 -12.14
CA GLU A 42 -17.14 -34.50 -12.88
C GLU A 42 -17.20 -33.03 -12.43
N SER A 43 -18.40 -32.43 -12.37
CA SER A 43 -18.57 -31.05 -11.89
C SER A 43 -18.14 -30.86 -10.43
N THR A 44 -18.46 -31.82 -9.55
CA THR A 44 -18.03 -31.81 -8.14
C THR A 44 -16.50 -31.89 -8.03
N PHE A 45 -15.86 -32.68 -8.89
CA PHE A 45 -14.42 -32.86 -8.95
C PHE A 45 -13.70 -31.58 -9.41
N TYR A 46 -14.14 -30.97 -10.53
CA TYR A 46 -13.62 -29.67 -10.99
C TYR A 46 -13.80 -28.55 -9.95
N PHE A 47 -14.93 -28.55 -9.23
CA PHE A 47 -15.18 -27.56 -8.17
C PHE A 47 -14.17 -27.69 -7.02
N LYS A 48 -13.89 -28.92 -6.57
CA LYS A 48 -12.90 -29.18 -5.50
C LYS A 48 -11.48 -28.80 -5.94
N PHE A 49 -11.10 -29.14 -7.17
CA PHE A 49 -9.79 -28.75 -7.74
C PHE A 49 -9.63 -27.23 -7.78
N ASN A 50 -10.60 -26.52 -8.37
CA ASN A 50 -10.57 -25.06 -8.45
C ASN A 50 -10.52 -24.40 -7.08
N ARG A 51 -11.26 -24.95 -6.10
CA ARG A 51 -11.23 -24.45 -4.72
C ARG A 51 -9.85 -24.64 -4.07
N ALA A 52 -9.20 -25.77 -4.28
CA ALA A 52 -7.87 -26.05 -3.73
C ALA A 52 -6.80 -25.09 -4.31
N ILE A 53 -6.81 -24.90 -5.63
CA ILE A 53 -5.89 -23.96 -6.29
C ILE A 53 -6.13 -22.52 -5.82
N LYS A 54 -7.38 -22.06 -5.80
CA LYS A 54 -7.74 -20.72 -5.31
C LYS A 54 -7.29 -20.49 -3.87
N SER A 55 -7.45 -21.48 -3.00
CA SER A 55 -6.99 -21.40 -1.61
C SER A 55 -5.49 -21.17 -1.50
N GLU A 56 -4.67 -21.85 -2.30
CA GLU A 56 -3.22 -21.63 -2.27
C GLU A 56 -2.81 -20.30 -2.90
N LEU A 57 -3.49 -19.84 -3.95
CA LEU A 57 -3.26 -18.52 -4.54
C LEU A 57 -3.49 -17.38 -3.53
N VAL A 58 -4.60 -17.41 -2.79
CA VAL A 58 -4.89 -16.43 -1.74
C VAL A 58 -3.79 -16.39 -0.67
N LYS A 59 -3.23 -17.55 -0.29
CA LYS A 59 -2.12 -17.60 0.67
C LYS A 59 -0.84 -16.97 0.12
N ILE A 60 -0.55 -17.15 -1.17
CA ILE A 60 0.59 -16.51 -1.83
C ILE A 60 0.40 -15.00 -1.87
N GLU A 61 -0.80 -14.53 -2.24
CA GLU A 61 -1.16 -13.10 -2.24
C GLU A 61 -0.93 -12.47 -0.86
N ASN A 62 -1.40 -13.11 0.22
CA ASN A 62 -1.18 -12.61 1.58
C ASN A 62 0.32 -12.49 1.94
N ILE A 63 1.15 -13.48 1.56
CA ILE A 63 2.61 -13.41 1.81
C ILE A 63 3.25 -12.28 1.00
N LEU A 64 2.80 -12.04 -0.23
CA LEU A 64 3.28 -10.94 -1.05
C LEU A 64 2.91 -9.58 -0.46
N ASP A 65 1.70 -9.46 0.09
CA ASP A 65 1.24 -8.27 0.80
C ASP A 65 2.10 -8.02 2.04
N ASP A 66 2.41 -9.06 2.83
CA ASP A 66 3.33 -8.94 3.97
C ASP A 66 4.74 -8.49 3.53
N ILE A 67 5.28 -9.03 2.43
CA ILE A 67 6.57 -8.61 1.88
C ILE A 67 6.53 -7.13 1.48
N ASN A 68 5.48 -6.71 0.78
CA ASN A 68 5.30 -5.33 0.36
C ASN A 68 5.17 -4.40 1.56
N HIS A 69 4.43 -4.81 2.58
CA HIS A 69 4.28 -4.08 3.83
C HIS A 69 5.63 -3.87 4.53
N VAL A 70 6.42 -4.94 4.71
CA VAL A 70 7.77 -4.85 5.28
C VAL A 70 8.65 -3.92 4.45
N ARG A 71 8.67 -4.08 3.12
CA ARG A 71 9.44 -3.22 2.20
C ARG A 71 9.07 -1.75 2.37
N ASN A 72 7.78 -1.44 2.44
CA ASN A 72 7.29 -0.08 2.59
C ASN A 72 7.71 0.53 3.94
N TYR A 73 7.65 -0.25 5.04
CA TYR A 73 8.15 0.19 6.36
C TYR A 73 9.63 0.58 6.31
N ILE A 74 10.46 -0.22 5.64
CA ILE A 74 11.90 0.06 5.49
C ILE A 74 12.13 1.32 4.65
N GLU A 75 11.38 1.45 3.56
CA GLU A 75 11.50 2.58 2.65
C GLU A 75 11.13 3.92 3.31
N ILE A 76 10.09 3.92 4.14
CA ILE A 76 9.70 5.09 4.92
C ILE A 76 10.74 5.38 6.01
N GLY A 77 11.17 4.35 6.73
CA GLY A 77 12.12 4.46 7.84
C GLY A 77 11.46 4.95 9.14
N PRO A 78 12.02 4.56 10.30
CA PRO A 78 11.40 4.78 11.61
C PRO A 78 11.21 6.26 11.94
N ASP A 79 12.16 7.13 11.64
CA ASP A 79 12.05 8.56 12.02
C ASP A 79 10.88 9.26 11.32
N PHE A 80 10.57 8.86 10.08
CA PHE A 80 9.40 9.39 9.38
C PHE A 80 8.11 8.85 9.98
N ILE A 81 8.07 7.57 10.34
CA ILE A 81 6.88 6.96 10.96
C ILE A 81 6.57 7.66 12.28
N ASP A 82 7.58 7.81 13.16
CA ASP A 82 7.41 8.45 14.46
C ASP A 82 6.96 9.92 14.31
N TRP A 83 7.60 10.66 13.39
CA TRP A 83 7.19 12.03 13.09
C TRP A 83 5.77 12.09 12.53
N ALA A 84 5.42 11.24 11.56
CA ALA A 84 4.12 11.25 10.89
C ALA A 84 2.99 10.86 11.86
N ASP A 85 3.23 9.86 12.71
CA ASP A 85 2.29 9.41 13.73
C ASP A 85 1.98 10.55 14.72
N TYR A 86 2.96 11.37 15.10
CA TYR A 86 2.74 12.54 15.94
C TYR A 86 2.13 13.74 15.18
N TYR A 87 2.68 14.06 14.00
CA TYR A 87 2.28 15.23 13.23
C TYR A 87 0.83 15.10 12.74
N PHE A 88 0.44 13.95 12.19
CA PHE A 88 -0.88 13.81 11.59
C PHE A 88 -2.02 13.66 12.58
N GLN A 89 -1.77 13.26 13.84
CA GLN A 89 -2.80 13.26 14.91
C GLN A 89 -3.57 14.59 14.99
N ASN A 90 -2.89 15.71 14.80
CA ASN A 90 -3.50 17.05 14.84
C ASN A 90 -3.78 17.64 13.46
N ASN A 91 -3.51 16.88 12.39
CA ASN A 91 -3.58 17.36 11.00
C ASN A 91 -4.44 16.50 10.07
N PHE A 92 -5.17 15.51 10.60
CA PHE A 92 -6.20 14.81 9.82
C PHE A 92 -7.34 15.73 9.41
N ASN A 93 -8.02 15.33 8.33
CA ASN A 93 -9.25 15.91 7.84
C ASN A 93 -9.20 17.42 7.53
N LYS A 94 -8.01 17.91 7.17
CA LYS A 94 -7.79 19.29 6.74
C LYS A 94 -6.72 19.37 5.65
N ILE A 95 -6.68 20.50 4.94
CA ILE A 95 -5.63 20.78 3.97
C ILE A 95 -4.35 21.14 4.74
N ILE A 96 -3.28 20.44 4.44
CA ILE A 96 -1.96 20.60 5.05
C ILE A 96 -1.05 21.30 4.05
N ASN A 97 -0.39 22.36 4.48
CA ASN A 97 0.66 23.02 3.70
C ASN A 97 1.85 22.06 3.54
N ARG A 98 2.15 21.73 2.29
CA ARG A 98 3.16 20.74 1.93
C ARG A 98 4.55 21.19 2.37
N GLU A 99 4.89 22.43 2.10
CA GLU A 99 6.19 23.00 2.45
C GLU A 99 6.36 23.12 3.97
N GLU A 100 5.32 23.50 4.72
CA GLU A 100 5.37 23.52 6.19
C GLU A 100 5.53 22.14 6.81
N ALA A 101 4.76 21.15 6.34
CA ALA A 101 4.87 19.77 6.81
C ALA A 101 6.25 19.19 6.50
N PHE A 102 6.78 19.51 5.31
CA PHE A 102 8.13 19.12 4.92
C PHE A 102 9.20 19.71 5.83
N GLU A 103 9.18 21.03 6.04
CA GLU A 103 10.14 21.69 6.90
C GLU A 103 9.98 21.21 8.36
N SER A 104 8.77 20.91 8.83
CA SER A 104 8.55 20.28 10.15
C SER A 104 9.28 18.94 10.28
N TYR A 105 9.09 18.03 9.32
CA TYR A 105 9.79 16.74 9.32
C TYR A 105 11.30 16.92 9.19
N LYS A 106 11.72 17.85 8.34
CA LYS A 106 13.14 18.12 8.09
C LYS A 106 13.85 18.63 9.35
N HIS A 107 13.18 19.45 10.16
CA HIS A 107 13.70 19.91 11.46
C HIS A 107 13.67 18.84 12.55
N SER A 108 12.88 17.77 12.40
CA SER A 108 12.90 16.65 13.34
C SER A 108 14.06 15.66 13.09
N LEU A 109 14.82 15.84 12.01
CA LEU A 109 15.94 14.97 11.65
C LEU A 109 17.29 15.54 12.12
N PRO A 110 18.27 14.66 12.42
CA PRO A 110 19.65 15.09 12.63
C PRO A 110 20.27 15.62 11.32
N TYR A 111 21.22 16.54 11.46
CA TYR A 111 21.83 17.31 10.35
C TYR A 111 22.35 16.47 9.18
N ASN A 112 22.89 15.28 9.44
CA ASN A 112 23.40 14.37 8.42
C ASN A 112 22.32 13.75 7.51
N ARG A 113 21.06 13.70 7.97
CA ARG A 113 19.92 13.13 7.22
C ARG A 113 19.07 14.20 6.52
N TYR A 114 19.24 15.46 6.91
CA TYR A 114 18.64 16.63 6.27
C TYR A 114 19.07 16.77 4.79
N ALA A 115 20.35 16.55 4.49
CA ALA A 115 20.95 16.94 3.21
C ALA A 115 20.45 16.15 1.99
N SER A 116 20.00 14.91 2.18
CA SER A 116 19.48 14.07 1.09
C SER A 116 17.96 14.15 0.93
N LEU A 117 17.28 14.84 1.84
CA LEU A 117 15.83 14.91 1.85
C LEU A 117 15.33 15.99 0.89
N ASN A 118 14.42 15.60 -0.01
CA ASN A 118 13.71 16.53 -0.87
C ASN A 118 12.19 16.31 -0.77
N ILE A 119 11.45 17.31 -1.25
CA ILE A 119 9.99 17.33 -1.15
C ILE A 119 9.31 16.14 -1.85
N ARG A 120 9.91 15.62 -2.93
CA ARG A 120 9.35 14.47 -3.66
C ARG A 120 9.48 13.19 -2.84
N ILE A 121 10.62 12.98 -2.18
CA ILE A 121 10.83 11.86 -1.25
C ILE A 121 9.87 11.97 -0.08
N PHE A 122 9.71 13.17 0.49
CA PHE A 122 8.75 13.42 1.56
C PHE A 122 7.33 13.02 1.18
N ILE A 123 6.80 13.52 0.06
CA ILE A 123 5.45 13.16 -0.40
C ILE A 123 5.31 11.66 -0.69
N LYS A 124 6.36 11.01 -1.22
CA LYS A 124 6.36 9.55 -1.39
C LYS A 124 6.19 8.84 -0.04
N LYS A 125 6.93 9.28 0.98
CA LYS A 125 6.82 8.72 2.33
C LYS A 125 5.46 8.97 2.97
N VAL A 126 4.87 10.16 2.80
CA VAL A 126 3.50 10.46 3.26
C VAL A 126 2.51 9.47 2.65
N LYS A 127 2.56 9.27 1.33
CA LYS A 127 1.67 8.33 0.62
C LYS A 127 1.85 6.90 1.10
N LEU A 128 3.09 6.43 1.25
CA LEU A 128 3.37 5.08 1.77
C LEU A 128 2.90 4.93 3.22
N TRP A 129 3.07 5.95 4.06
CA TRP A 129 2.59 5.95 5.44
C TRP A 129 1.06 5.87 5.50
N CYS A 130 0.35 6.63 4.66
CA CYS A 130 -1.10 6.53 4.54
C CYS A 130 -1.52 5.10 4.17
N GLN A 131 -0.86 4.48 3.18
CA GLN A 131 -1.15 3.10 2.78
C GLN A 131 -0.97 2.09 3.92
N ILE A 132 0.11 2.24 4.69
CA ILE A 132 0.41 1.36 5.83
C ILE A 132 -0.61 1.53 6.97
N LYS A 133 -0.97 2.77 7.28
CA LYS A 133 -1.85 3.09 8.42
C LYS A 133 -3.34 2.99 8.06
N GLY A 134 -3.67 2.81 6.79
CA GLY A 134 -5.05 2.76 6.30
C GLY A 134 -5.71 4.14 6.20
N HIS A 135 -4.93 5.19 5.98
CA HIS A 135 -5.43 6.54 5.73
C HIS A 135 -5.50 6.82 4.23
N THR A 136 -6.34 7.80 3.84
CA THR A 136 -6.53 8.16 2.43
C THR A 136 -5.80 9.46 2.12
N TYR A 137 -4.78 9.39 1.25
CA TYR A 137 -4.10 10.58 0.72
C TYR A 137 -4.91 11.21 -0.41
N ASN A 138 -5.27 12.48 -0.25
CA ASN A 138 -6.10 13.26 -1.18
C ASN A 138 -7.36 12.49 -1.64
N PRO A 139 -8.33 12.28 -0.74
CA PRO A 139 -9.57 11.58 -1.05
C PRO A 139 -10.28 12.15 -2.29
N GLU A 140 -11.01 11.30 -3.01
CA GLU A 140 -11.61 11.68 -4.30
C GLU A 140 -12.61 12.83 -4.14
N GLU A 141 -13.32 12.87 -3.01
CA GLU A 141 -14.29 13.89 -2.63
C GLU A 141 -13.62 15.26 -2.54
N ILE A 142 -12.40 15.31 -1.97
CA ILE A 142 -11.59 16.53 -1.89
C ILE A 142 -11.02 16.91 -3.25
N MET A 143 -10.63 15.93 -4.06
CA MET A 143 -10.02 16.16 -5.36
C MET A 143 -11.05 16.57 -6.43
N LYS A 144 -12.32 16.17 -6.32
CA LYS A 144 -13.42 16.60 -7.20
C LYS A 144 -13.64 18.12 -7.16
N LEU A 145 -13.25 18.78 -6.07
CA LEU A 145 -13.31 20.23 -5.90
C LEU A 145 -12.14 20.97 -6.55
N ARG A 146 -11.19 20.25 -7.18
CA ARG A 146 -9.97 20.82 -7.78
C ARG A 146 -10.05 20.87 -9.29
N SER A 147 -9.19 21.70 -9.90
CA SER A 147 -9.07 21.75 -11.35
C SER A 147 -8.61 20.41 -11.93
N GLU A 148 -8.91 20.17 -13.21
CA GLU A 148 -8.50 18.93 -13.89
C GLU A 148 -6.98 18.72 -13.86
N THR A 149 -6.19 19.80 -13.93
CA THR A 149 -4.72 19.71 -13.86
C THR A 149 -4.24 19.30 -12.47
N GLU A 150 -4.85 19.84 -11.41
CA GLU A 150 -4.56 19.47 -10.02
C GLU A 150 -4.94 18.01 -9.74
N ARG A 151 -6.10 17.57 -10.24
CA ARG A 151 -6.54 16.17 -10.15
C ARG A 151 -5.55 15.22 -10.79
N LYS A 152 -5.10 15.52 -12.02
CA LYS A 152 -4.09 14.71 -12.73
C LYS A 152 -2.76 14.61 -11.99
N ARG A 153 -2.38 15.66 -11.27
CA ARG A 153 -1.12 15.70 -10.48
C ARG A 153 -1.30 15.18 -9.06
N ASN A 154 -2.54 15.00 -8.62
CA ASN A 154 -2.90 14.73 -7.24
C ASN A 154 -2.31 15.76 -6.26
N GLU A 155 -2.50 17.03 -6.58
CA GLU A 155 -2.00 18.20 -5.82
C GLU A 155 -3.16 19.12 -5.45
N ILE A 156 -3.08 19.73 -4.27
CA ILE A 156 -3.99 20.81 -3.84
C ILE A 156 -3.21 22.12 -3.92
N ARG A 157 -3.78 23.15 -4.55
CA ARG A 157 -3.14 24.48 -4.64
C ARG A 157 -4.10 25.58 -4.19
N TRP A 158 -3.54 26.59 -3.52
CA TRP A 158 -4.22 27.86 -3.26
C TRP A 158 -3.27 29.04 -3.42
N LYS A 159 -3.83 30.26 -3.33
CA LYS A 159 -3.08 31.51 -3.33
C LYS A 159 -3.00 32.03 -1.90
N ASP A 160 -1.82 32.50 -1.52
CA ASP A 160 -1.56 33.05 -0.20
C ASP A 160 -0.64 34.27 -0.32
N GLU A 161 -0.55 35.09 0.72
CA GLU A 161 0.38 36.22 0.79
C GLU A 161 1.68 35.79 1.50
N ASP A 162 2.83 36.13 0.90
CA ASP A 162 4.12 35.96 1.56
C ASP A 162 4.38 37.06 2.60
N ILE A 163 5.51 36.96 3.32
CA ILE A 163 5.89 37.87 4.41
C ILE A 163 6.01 39.35 3.94
N ILE A 164 6.21 39.58 2.65
CA ILE A 164 6.36 40.91 2.07
C ILE A 164 5.12 41.33 1.25
N GLY A 165 4.01 40.60 1.35
CA GLY A 165 2.71 40.92 0.76
C GLY A 165 2.55 40.50 -0.70
N ASN A 166 3.42 39.66 -1.26
CA ASN A 166 3.24 39.14 -2.61
C ASN A 166 2.31 37.92 -2.62
N THR A 167 1.44 37.84 -3.62
CA THR A 167 0.63 36.66 -3.84
C THR A 167 1.47 35.49 -4.38
N VAL A 168 1.68 34.47 -3.56
CA VAL A 168 2.37 33.23 -3.91
C VAL A 168 1.40 32.07 -4.12
N SER A 169 1.90 30.99 -4.70
CA SER A 169 1.13 29.75 -4.86
C SER A 169 1.61 28.74 -3.84
N VAL A 170 0.71 28.30 -2.97
CA VAL A 170 1.00 27.31 -1.95
C VAL A 170 0.43 25.97 -2.38
N TYR A 171 1.18 24.91 -2.10
CA TYR A 171 0.81 23.54 -2.40
C TYR A 171 0.52 22.80 -1.10
N GLY A 172 -0.41 21.87 -1.18
CA GLY A 172 -0.77 21.05 -0.04
C GLY A 172 -1.31 19.70 -0.43
N PHE A 173 -1.68 18.98 0.62
CA PHE A 173 -2.33 17.68 0.54
C PHE A 173 -3.32 17.54 1.69
N TYR A 174 -4.17 16.53 1.60
CA TYR A 174 -5.19 16.19 2.58
C TYR A 174 -4.99 14.74 2.98
N ILE A 175 -5.09 14.44 4.27
CA ILE A 175 -5.14 13.07 4.77
C ILE A 175 -6.50 12.86 5.42
N GLY A 176 -7.32 12.01 4.81
CA GLY A 176 -8.54 11.53 5.43
C GLY A 176 -8.18 10.61 6.58
N ASN A 177 -8.78 10.84 7.75
CA ASN A 177 -8.70 9.87 8.83
C ASN A 177 -9.25 8.53 8.31
N LYS A 178 -8.74 7.43 8.86
CA LYS A 178 -9.32 6.11 8.62
C LYS A 178 -10.79 6.24 9.00
N GLU A 179 -11.70 5.99 8.06
CA GLU A 179 -13.11 5.81 8.43
C GLU A 179 -13.08 4.74 9.53
N GLU A 180 -13.51 5.09 10.75
CA GLU A 180 -13.95 4.05 11.67
C GLU A 180 -15.04 3.34 10.89
N ASP A 181 -14.73 2.13 10.41
CA ASP A 181 -15.71 1.22 9.84
C ASP A 181 -16.86 1.19 10.86
N ASN A 182 -17.91 1.96 10.60
CA ASN A 182 -19.10 1.98 11.42
C ASN A 182 -19.64 0.55 11.33
N GLN A 183 -19.44 -0.18 12.43
CA GLN A 183 -19.95 -1.52 12.71
C GLN A 183 -21.47 -1.58 12.55
#